data_AF-A0A095ARL9-F1
#
_entry.id   AF-A0A095ARL9-F1
#
_cell.length_a   1.000
_cell.length_b   1.000
_cell.length_c   1.000
_cell.angle_alpha   90.00
_cell.angle_beta   90.00
_cell.angle_gamma   90.00
#
_symmetry.space_group_name_H-M   'P 1'
#
loop_
_entity.id
_entity.type
_entity.pdbx_description
1 polymer ?
#
loop_
_entity_poly.entity_id
_entity_poly.type
_entity_poly.pdbx_seq_one_letter_code
_entity_poly.pdbx_strand_id
1 'polypeptide(L)'
;YVYLNVGSRKPIHWIFVVANVSMPIIGIALLQHHNLLVDTCKRRLVDGNAMLSVCVTSFSGCTVSPITFKHTTDRFYQPLLDRYSRIYQSQPKSTCVTSNVTNHITTTGPPVF
;
A
#
# COMPACT_ATOMS: atom_id res chain seq x y z
N TYR A 1 8.32 3.88 8.98
CA TYR A 1 8.02 5.13 8.25
C TYR A 1 7.77 4.81 6.79
N VAL A 2 6.66 5.29 6.23
CA VAL A 2 6.34 5.16 4.80
C VAL A 2 6.73 6.46 4.12
N TYR A 3 7.40 6.35 2.99
CA TYR A 3 7.72 7.48 2.14
C TYR A 3 7.16 7.21 0.75
N LEU A 4 6.65 8.26 0.11
CA LEU A 4 6.10 8.18 -1.24
C LEU A 4 7.16 8.65 -2.24
N ASN A 5 7.55 7.78 -3.16
CA ASN A 5 8.40 8.15 -4.29
C ASN A 5 7.53 8.31 -5.54
N VAL A 6 7.39 9.55 -6.01
CA VAL A 6 6.64 9.89 -7.23
C VAL A 6 7.56 10.13 -8.44
N GLY A 7 8.84 9.77 -8.36
CA GLY A 7 9.84 10.08 -9.40
C GLY A 7 10.41 11.50 -9.31
N SER A 8 10.13 12.23 -8.24
CA SER A 8 10.76 13.52 -7.91
C SER A 8 12.17 13.32 -7.35
N ARG A 9 12.96 14.40 -7.25
CA ARG A 9 14.35 14.32 -6.73
C ARG A 9 14.44 13.90 -5.26
N LYS A 10 13.37 14.06 -4.50
CA LYS A 10 13.31 13.76 -3.06
C LYS A 10 12.03 12.97 -2.73
N PRO A 11 12.13 11.91 -1.92
CA PRO A 11 10.96 11.21 -1.44
C PRO A 11 10.07 12.11 -0.59
N ILE A 12 8.77 11.92 -0.68
CA ILE A 12 7.76 12.66 0.09
C ILE A 12 7.59 11.99 1.45
N HIS A 13 7.80 12.78 2.51
CA HIS A 13 7.54 12.39 3.88
C HIS A 13 6.13 12.87 4.26
N TRP A 14 5.22 11.93 4.48
CA TRP A 14 3.83 12.23 4.81
C TRP A 14 3.28 11.17 5.76
N ILE A 15 2.30 11.57 6.59
CA ILE A 15 1.59 10.64 7.46
C ILE A 15 0.49 9.97 6.62
N PHE A 16 0.70 8.71 6.25
CA PHE A 16 -0.26 7.93 5.48
C PHE A 16 -1.17 7.12 6.40
N VAL A 17 -2.45 7.01 6.00
CA VAL A 17 -3.39 6.06 6.60
C VAL A 17 -3.26 4.72 5.90
N VAL A 18 -3.10 3.64 6.67
CA VAL A 18 -3.10 2.28 6.13
C VAL A 18 -4.54 1.78 6.07
N ALA A 19 -5.01 1.44 4.87
CA ALA A 19 -6.35 0.95 4.63
C ALA A 19 -6.33 -0.30 3.73
N ASN A 20 -7.32 -1.18 3.90
CA ASN A 20 -7.50 -2.35 3.04
C ASN A 20 -8.15 -1.96 1.71
N VAL A 21 -7.38 -1.34 0.82
CA VAL A 21 -7.81 -0.89 -0.51
C VAL A 21 -6.96 -1.54 -1.60
N SER A 22 -7.58 -1.87 -2.73
CA SER A 22 -6.90 -2.48 -3.88
C SER A 22 -5.96 -1.50 -4.61
N MET A 23 -6.22 -0.21 -4.50
CA MET A 23 -5.46 0.87 -5.12
C MET A 23 -5.17 1.97 -4.09
N PRO A 24 -3.90 2.40 -3.94
CA PRO A 24 -3.55 3.54 -3.10
C PRO A 24 -4.23 4.82 -3.58
N ILE A 25 -4.63 5.66 -2.64
CA ILE A 25 -5.27 6.94 -2.92
C ILE A 25 -4.35 8.06 -2.42
N ILE A 26 -4.04 9.01 -3.30
CA ILE A 26 -3.31 10.24 -2.95
C ILE A 26 -4.32 11.38 -2.87
N GLY A 27 -4.44 11.98 -1.68
CA GLY A 27 -5.33 13.10 -1.45
C GLY A 27 -4.77 14.44 -1.92
N ILE A 28 -5.66 15.39 -2.20
CA ILE A 28 -5.31 16.75 -2.62
C ILE A 28 -4.47 17.51 -1.58
N ALA A 29 -4.66 17.22 -0.28
CA ALA A 29 -3.90 17.85 0.79
C ALA A 29 -2.39 17.59 0.68
N LEU A 30 -1.99 16.36 0.31
CA LEU A 30 -0.60 16.01 0.06
C LEU A 30 -0.06 16.76 -1.15
N LEU A 31 -0.85 16.83 -2.23
CA LEU A 31 -0.47 17.51 -3.46
C LEU A 31 -0.24 19.01 -3.22
N GLN A 32 -1.17 19.67 -2.50
CA GLN A 32 -1.05 21.09 -2.16
C GLN A 32 0.16 21.36 -1.26
N HIS A 33 0.38 20.55 -0.23
CA HIS A 33 1.50 20.72 0.68
C HIS A 33 2.86 20.64 -0.02
N HIS A 34 2.99 19.76 -1.02
CA HIS A 34 4.23 19.59 -1.78
C HIS A 34 4.27 20.36 -3.11
N ASN A 35 3.30 21.24 -3.37
CA ASN A 35 3.18 22.00 -4.62
C ASN A 35 3.22 21.09 -5.88
N LEU A 36 2.49 19.99 -5.82
CA LEU A 36 2.35 19.03 -6.91
C LEU A 36 1.06 19.27 -7.68
N LEU A 37 1.17 19.34 -9.00
CA LEU A 37 0.06 19.62 -9.92
C LEU A 37 -0.18 18.41 -10.81
N VAL A 38 -1.43 17.96 -10.91
CA VAL A 38 -1.83 16.88 -11.80
C VAL A 38 -2.22 17.48 -13.15
N ASP A 39 -1.45 17.18 -14.19
CA ASP A 39 -1.76 17.54 -15.58
C ASP A 39 -2.33 16.30 -16.28
N THR A 40 -3.65 16.22 -16.31
CA THR A 40 -4.40 15.09 -16.87
C THR A 40 -4.30 15.03 -18.39
N CYS A 41 -4.24 16.18 -19.06
CA CYS A 41 -4.10 16.28 -20.52
C CYS A 41 -2.80 15.64 -21.00
N LYS A 42 -1.70 15.91 -20.30
CA LYS A 42 -0.37 15.38 -20.66
C LYS A 42 0.01 14.14 -19.85
N ARG A 43 -0.92 13.61 -19.04
CA ARG A 43 -0.72 12.45 -18.15
C ARG A 43 0.57 12.58 -17.35
N ARG A 44 0.76 13.70 -16.64
CA ARG A 44 1.99 13.95 -15.88
C ARG A 44 1.71 14.57 -14.52
N LEU A 45 2.59 14.31 -13.57
CA LEU A 45 2.64 15.00 -12.29
C LEU A 45 3.73 16.07 -12.38
N VAL A 46 3.37 17.33 -12.17
CA VAL A 46 4.29 18.48 -12.26
C VAL A 46 4.66 18.92 -10.85
N ASP A 47 5.95 19.08 -10.60
CA ASP A 47 6.51 19.70 -9.40
C ASP A 47 6.61 21.21 -9.63
N GLY A 48 5.75 21.96 -8.95
CA GLY A 48 5.69 23.41 -9.04
C GLY A 48 6.90 24.13 -8.45
N ASN A 49 7.72 23.45 -7.64
CA ASN A 49 8.92 24.04 -7.04
C ASN A 49 10.16 23.85 -7.93
N ALA A 50 10.22 22.75 -8.68
CA ALA A 50 11.41 22.37 -9.46
C ALA A 50 11.24 22.50 -10.98
N MET A 51 10.05 22.87 -11.46
CA MET A 51 9.71 22.87 -12.90
C MET A 51 9.96 21.51 -13.57
N LEU A 52 9.91 20.44 -12.77
CA LEU A 52 10.08 19.05 -13.21
C LEU A 52 8.70 18.44 -13.41
N SER A 53 8.61 17.45 -14.30
CA SER A 53 7.40 16.66 -14.43
C SER A 53 7.72 15.20 -14.65
N VAL A 54 6.93 14.33 -14.03
CA VAL A 54 7.01 12.89 -14.18
C VAL A 54 5.84 12.42 -15.02
N CYS A 55 6.12 11.71 -16.11
CA CYS A 55 5.08 11.11 -16.94
C CYS A 55 4.43 9.96 -16.18
N VAL A 56 3.11 9.91 -16.18
CA VAL A 56 2.30 8.86 -15.58
C VAL A 56 2.10 7.77 -16.62
N THR A 57 2.61 6.58 -16.33
CA THR A 57 2.33 5.38 -17.11
C THR A 57 1.11 4.67 -16.51
N SER A 58 0.22 4.20 -17.38
CA SER A 58 -0.89 3.34 -16.96
C SER A 58 -0.33 1.98 -16.54
N PHE A 59 -0.62 1.57 -15.31
CA PHE A 59 -0.25 0.25 -14.80
C PHE A 59 -1.49 -0.67 -14.79
N SER A 60 -1.40 -1.81 -15.47
CA SER A 60 -2.48 -2.80 -15.60
C SER A 60 -2.27 -4.06 -14.74
N GLY A 61 -1.25 -4.09 -13.88
CA GLY A 61 -0.94 -5.25 -13.06
C GLY A 61 -1.91 -5.44 -11.89
N CYS A 62 -2.30 -6.69 -11.66
CA CYS A 62 -3.03 -7.10 -10.46
C CYS A 62 -2.08 -6.99 -9.26
N THR A 63 -2.47 -6.22 -8.25
CA THR A 63 -1.72 -5.95 -7.01
C THR A 63 -0.42 -5.18 -7.21
N VAL A 64 -0.52 -3.85 -7.13
CA VAL A 64 0.61 -3.05 -6.65
C VAL A 64 0.70 -3.38 -5.16
N SER A 65 1.74 -4.06 -4.69
CA SER A 65 2.10 -4.02 -3.27
C SER A 65 2.64 -2.61 -3.03
N PRO A 66 1.81 -1.64 -2.62
CA PRO A 66 2.17 -0.22 -2.72
C PRO A 66 3.21 0.17 -1.69
N ILE A 67 3.35 -0.69 -0.70
CA ILE A 67 4.30 -0.58 0.38
C ILE A 67 5.39 -1.59 0.05
N THR A 68 6.46 -1.11 -0.58
CA THR A 68 7.74 -1.79 -0.44
C THR A 68 8.18 -1.50 0.98
N PHE A 69 7.87 -2.41 1.92
CA PHE A 69 8.61 -2.42 3.18
C PHE A 69 10.06 -2.66 2.78
N LYS A 70 10.86 -1.59 2.71
CA LYS A 70 12.26 -1.75 3.08
C LYS A 70 12.19 -2.15 4.53
N HIS A 71 12.16 -3.46 4.73
CA HIS A 71 12.30 -4.07 6.02
C HIS A 71 13.73 -3.67 6.43
N THR A 72 13.90 -2.46 6.95
CA THR A 72 14.98 -2.17 7.88
C THR A 72 14.55 -2.91 9.12
N THR A 73 14.61 -4.23 9.04
CA THR A 73 14.63 -5.04 10.23
C THR A 73 15.87 -4.54 10.93
N ASP A 74 15.65 -3.87 12.05
CA ASP A 74 16.66 -3.87 13.07
C ASP A 74 17.15 -5.31 13.20
N ARG A 75 18.46 -5.51 13.05
CA ARG A 75 19.10 -6.83 13.03
C ARG A 75 18.70 -7.63 14.28
N PHE A 76 18.32 -6.91 15.34
CA PHE A 76 17.78 -7.43 16.59
C PHE A 76 16.53 -8.31 16.42
N TYR A 77 15.60 -7.97 15.52
CA TYR A 77 14.33 -8.68 15.35
C TYR A 77 14.33 -9.69 14.19
N GLN A 78 15.38 -9.74 13.37
CA GLN A 78 15.51 -10.71 12.27
C GLN A 78 15.31 -12.17 12.73
N PRO A 79 15.94 -12.64 13.81
CA PRO A 79 15.79 -14.04 14.23
C PRO A 79 14.35 -14.40 14.62
N LEU A 80 13.61 -13.44 15.19
CA LEU A 80 12.21 -13.65 15.56
C LEU A 80 11.31 -13.73 14.33
N LEU A 81 11.53 -12.87 13.35
CA LEU A 81 10.76 -12.88 12.12
C LEU A 81 11.01 -14.16 11.33
N ASP A 82 12.27 -14.56 11.17
CA ASP A 82 12.61 -15.82 10.49
C ASP A 82 11.96 -17.03 11.20
N ARG A 83 11.99 -17.05 12.53
CA ARG A 83 11.35 -18.09 13.35
C ARG A 83 9.83 -18.14 13.17
N TYR A 84 9.18 -17.00 12.94
CA TYR A 84 7.72 -16.89 12.82
C TYR A 84 7.27 -16.41 11.43
N SER A 85 8.00 -16.80 10.39
CA SER A 85 7.78 -16.34 9.02
C SER A 85 6.39 -16.65 8.46
N ARG A 86 5.76 -17.71 8.96
CA ARG A 86 4.38 -18.11 8.62
C ARG A 86 3.31 -17.07 8.99
N ILE A 87 3.58 -16.16 9.92
CA ILE A 87 2.59 -15.18 10.41
C ILE A 87 2.39 -14.04 9.41
N TYR A 88 3.46 -13.64 8.70
CA TYR A 88 3.43 -12.49 7.80
C TYR A 88 3.65 -12.84 6.32
N GLN A 89 4.05 -14.08 6.00
CA GLN A 89 4.04 -14.55 4.61
C GLN A 89 2.60 -14.57 4.11
N SER A 90 2.34 -13.91 2.97
CA SER A 90 1.04 -14.00 2.30
C SER A 90 0.79 -15.47 2.00
N GLN A 91 -0.29 -16.03 2.53
CA GLN A 91 -0.67 -17.38 2.16
C GLN A 91 -0.84 -17.45 0.63
N PRO A 92 -0.41 -18.54 -0.02
CA PRO A 92 -0.80 -18.79 -1.40
C PRO A 92 -2.31 -18.64 -1.49
N LYS A 93 -2.80 -17.95 -2.53
CA LYS A 93 -4.26 -17.90 -2.80
C LYS A 93 -4.77 -19.32 -2.71
N SER A 94 -5.62 -19.59 -1.72
CA SER A 94 -6.20 -20.91 -1.54
C SER A 94 -6.80 -21.33 -2.87
N THR A 95 -6.43 -22.50 -3.38
CA THR A 95 -7.15 -23.12 -4.50
C THR A 95 -8.64 -23.14 -4.15
N CYS A 96 -9.48 -22.92 -5.16
CA CYS A 96 -10.93 -22.99 -5.01
C CYS A 96 -11.26 -24.29 -4.26
N VAL A 97 -11.80 -24.15 -3.05
CA VAL A 97 -12.17 -25.28 -2.19
C VAL A 97 -13.29 -26.01 -2.91
N THR A 98 -13.03 -27.21 -3.41
CA THR A 98 -14.01 -28.10 -4.06
C THR A 98 -14.86 -28.88 -3.04
N SER A 99 -14.75 -28.54 -1.75
CA SER A 99 -15.43 -29.24 -0.67
C SER A 99 -16.78 -28.60 -0.40
N ASN A 100 -17.82 -29.43 -0.30
CA ASN A 100 -19.15 -29.04 0.19
C ASN A 100 -19.22 -28.87 1.72
N VAL A 101 -18.07 -28.87 2.41
CA VAL A 101 -18.01 -28.68 3.86
C VAL A 101 -18.07 -27.20 4.18
N THR A 102 -19.09 -26.80 4.95
CA THR A 102 -19.24 -25.44 5.47
C THR A 102 -18.94 -25.43 6.96
N ASN A 103 -18.01 -24.57 7.40
CA ASN A 103 -17.73 -24.36 8.82
C ASN A 103 -18.70 -23.30 9.37
N HIS A 104 -19.54 -23.67 10.34
CA HIS A 104 -20.44 -22.75 11.05
C HIS A 104 -19.93 -22.53 12.49
N ILE A 105 -19.86 -21.27 12.91
CA ILE A 105 -19.61 -20.91 14.31
C ILE A 105 -20.96 -20.60 14.94
N THR A 106 -21.45 -21.50 15.79
CA THR A 106 -22.67 -21.27 16.56
C THR A 106 -22.37 -20.27 17.66
N THR A 107 -22.99 -19.10 17.59
CA THR A 107 -22.94 -18.11 18.67
C THR A 107 -24.26 -18.14 19.43
N THR A 108 -24.19 -18.24 20.76
CA THR A 108 -25.35 -18.15 21.65
C THR A 108 -25.19 -16.89 22.49
N GLY A 109 -25.88 -15.83 22.10
CA GLY A 109 -25.89 -14.57 22.83
C GLY A 109 -26.55 -13.44 22.03
N PRO A 110 -27.09 -12.42 22.69
CA PRO A 110 -27.64 -11.25 22.02
C PRO A 110 -26.53 -10.46 21.30
N PRO A 111 -26.81 -9.85 20.12
CA PRO A 111 -25.87 -8.97 19.45
C PRO A 111 -25.48 -7.80 20.34
N VAL A 112 -24.19 -7.50 20.42
CA VAL A 112 -23.71 -6.29 21.09
C VAL A 112 -23.82 -5.14 20.08
N PHE A 113 -24.65 -4.14 20.39
CA PHE A 113 -24.68 -2.84 19.74
C PHE A 113 -23.84 -1.83 20.54
#